data_AF-A0A2H6GYF1-F1
#
_entry.id   AF-A0A2H6GYF1-F1
#
_cell.length_a   1.000
_cell.length_b   1.000
_cell.length_c   1.000
_cell.angle_alpha   90.00
_cell.angle_beta   90.00
_cell.angle_gamma   90.00
#
_symmetry.space_group_name_H-M   'P 1'
#
loop_
_entity.id
_entity.type
_entity.pdbx_description
1 polymer ?
#
loop_
_entity_poly.entity_id
_entity_poly.type
_entity_poly.pdbx_seq_one_letter_code
_entity_poly.pdbx_strand_id
1 'polypeptide(L)'
;MNNRMKFWISGTPATFATKNEVPWKQQIEKSIPSVYGEKFFGMKLKFILHTLAPLNHPLDVDNLCEPAFSVIINKLGWIGGRRPNLKWWNAEKIEGKESGLELLMESTTNHEMTSELGNPFFDDVFNGKLPHSATDPEIPTWLDSLNRIKSPRNVNNFVVRLQFGDDKINIGDIATGRVKSVIDCLYPLIGGMRGKPKDWRINILQVEKNVPELNRNSVRVRLWNKS
;
A
#
# COMPACT_ATOMS: atom_id res chain seq x y z
N MET A 1 -8.73 23.82 9.17
CA MET A 1 -7.40 23.53 9.75
C MET A 1 -7.03 22.10 9.38
N ASN A 2 -5.83 21.88 8.86
CA ASN A 2 -5.34 20.53 8.55
C ASN A 2 -4.84 19.91 9.86
N ASN A 3 -5.57 18.92 10.38
CA ASN A 3 -5.16 18.18 11.56
C ASN A 3 -4.23 17.04 11.16
N ARG A 4 -3.13 16.92 11.89
CA ARG A 4 -2.16 15.81 11.77
C ARG A 4 -1.90 15.22 13.15
N MET A 5 -1.85 13.90 13.23
CA MET A 5 -1.52 13.19 14.47
C MET A 5 -0.48 12.12 14.19
N LYS A 6 0.62 12.13 14.95
CA LYS A 6 1.73 11.18 14.81
C LYS A 6 1.78 10.24 16.01
N PHE A 7 2.00 8.96 15.76
CA PHE A 7 2.17 7.92 16.77
C PHE A 7 3.43 7.10 16.48
N TRP A 8 4.06 6.61 17.54
CA TRP A 8 5.07 5.56 17.48
C TRP A 8 4.52 4.32 18.17
N ILE A 9 4.50 3.20 17.45
CA ILE A 9 4.09 1.91 17.99
C ILE A 9 5.34 1.04 18.02
N SER A 10 5.89 0.83 19.22
CA SER A 10 7.05 -0.05 19.41
C SER A 10 6.67 -1.52 19.28
N GLY A 11 7.62 -2.38 18.89
CA GLY A 11 7.43 -3.82 18.75
C GLY A 11 7.69 -4.28 17.32
N THR A 12 7.59 -5.57 17.04
CA THR A 12 7.88 -6.10 15.69
C THR A 12 6.63 -6.12 14.83
N PRO A 13 6.57 -5.34 13.73
CA PRO A 13 5.47 -5.45 12.78
C PRO A 13 5.34 -6.89 12.25
N ALA A 14 4.11 -7.38 12.24
CA ALA A 14 3.79 -8.72 11.74
C ALA A 14 2.81 -8.63 10.58
N THR A 15 2.94 -9.55 9.63
CA THR A 15 2.02 -9.69 8.50
C THR A 15 0.75 -10.44 8.91
N PHE A 16 -0.29 -10.26 8.10
CA PHE A 16 -1.55 -11.00 8.21
C PHE A 16 -1.34 -12.53 8.12
N ALA A 17 -2.22 -13.28 8.79
CA ALA A 17 -2.22 -14.74 8.85
C ALA A 17 -0.95 -15.37 9.41
N THR A 18 -0.22 -14.65 10.28
CA THR A 18 0.95 -15.17 11.00
C THR A 18 0.70 -15.29 12.49
N LYS A 19 1.46 -16.16 13.17
CA LYS A 19 1.40 -16.32 14.64
C LYS A 19 1.66 -15.01 15.41
N ASN A 20 2.37 -14.06 14.80
CA ASN A 20 2.72 -12.79 15.41
C ASN A 20 1.69 -11.69 15.14
N GLU A 21 0.67 -11.95 14.31
CA GLU A 21 -0.38 -10.97 13.99
C GLU A 21 -1.14 -10.52 15.24
N VAL A 22 -1.55 -11.47 16.10
CA VAL A 22 -2.36 -11.16 17.30
C VAL A 22 -1.58 -10.30 18.30
N PRO A 23 -0.34 -10.66 18.72
CA PRO A 23 0.47 -9.78 19.56
C PRO A 23 0.69 -8.39 18.95
N TRP A 24 0.94 -8.32 17.65
CA TRP A 24 1.14 -7.05 16.95
C TRP A 24 -0.11 -6.17 16.99
N LYS A 25 -1.29 -6.73 16.71
CA LYS A 25 -2.57 -6.01 16.80
C LYS A 25 -2.84 -5.45 18.20
N GLN A 26 -2.56 -6.24 19.24
CA GLN A 26 -2.70 -5.79 20.64
C GLN A 26 -1.77 -4.63 20.96
N GLN A 27 -0.56 -4.62 20.39
CA GLN A 27 0.39 -3.55 20.59
C GLN A 27 -0.07 -2.25 19.93
N ILE A 28 -0.56 -2.31 18.69
CA ILE A 28 -1.16 -1.15 17.99
C ILE A 28 -2.32 -0.57 18.81
N GLU A 29 -3.21 -1.43 19.30
CA GLU A 29 -4.37 -1.02 20.09
C GLU A 29 -3.98 -0.29 21.37
N LYS A 30 -2.94 -0.73 22.06
CA LYS A 30 -2.45 -0.08 23.29
C LYS A 30 -1.77 1.26 23.03
N SER A 31 -1.19 1.45 21.85
CA SER A 31 -0.37 2.63 21.52
C SER A 31 -1.17 3.82 20.97
N ILE A 32 -2.41 3.61 20.52
CA ILE A 32 -3.20 4.63 19.82
C ILE A 32 -4.55 4.78 20.52
N PRO A 33 -5.01 6.01 20.82
CA PRO A 33 -6.33 6.21 21.40
C PRO A 33 -7.44 5.86 20.39
N SER A 34 -8.56 5.38 20.91
CA SER A 34 -9.80 5.29 20.14
C SER A 34 -10.32 6.70 19.81
N VAL A 35 -10.82 6.89 18.60
CA VAL A 35 -11.41 8.15 18.16
C VAL A 35 -12.77 7.86 17.51
N TYR A 36 -13.76 8.70 17.82
CA TYR A 36 -15.07 8.64 17.18
C TYR A 36 -15.24 9.81 16.19
N GLY A 37 -15.60 9.48 14.94
CA GLY A 37 -15.96 10.44 13.89
C GLY A 37 -15.01 10.50 12.68
N GLU A 38 -15.47 11.12 11.61
CA GLU A 38 -14.74 11.30 10.34
C GLU A 38 -13.91 12.58 10.34
N LYS A 39 -12.75 12.56 11.01
CA LYS A 39 -11.82 13.70 11.05
C LYS A 39 -10.55 13.49 10.21
N PHE A 40 -10.32 12.27 9.73
CA PHE A 40 -9.10 11.86 9.06
C PHE A 40 -9.47 11.09 7.79
N PHE A 41 -8.71 11.27 6.71
CA PHE A 41 -9.01 10.69 5.40
C PHE A 41 -7.88 9.86 4.82
N GLY A 42 -6.67 10.00 5.36
CA GLY A 42 -5.55 9.16 4.97
C GLY A 42 -4.48 9.07 6.03
N MET A 43 -3.49 8.21 5.74
CA MET A 43 -2.45 7.88 6.68
C MET A 43 -1.13 7.47 6.02
N LYS A 44 -0.03 7.72 6.72
CA LYS A 44 1.28 7.16 6.39
C LYS A 44 1.67 6.10 7.40
N LEU A 45 2.17 4.98 6.92
CA LEU A 45 2.68 3.88 7.71
C LEU A 45 4.15 3.67 7.32
N LYS A 46 5.08 3.84 8.25
CA LYS A 46 6.48 3.50 8.04
C LYS A 46 6.86 2.40 9.01
N PHE A 47 6.91 1.18 8.48
CA PHE A 47 7.33 -0.01 9.19
C PHE A 47 8.85 -0.06 9.23
N ILE A 48 9.40 -0.04 10.44
CA ILE A 48 10.82 -0.21 10.69
C ILE A 48 10.98 -1.63 11.24
N LEU A 49 11.80 -2.45 10.57
CA LEU A 49 12.01 -3.85 10.94
C LEU A 49 13.51 -4.12 11.10
N HIS A 50 13.88 -5.09 11.93
CA HIS A 50 15.29 -5.51 12.00
C HIS A 50 15.79 -6.16 10.70
N THR A 51 14.89 -6.82 9.98
CA THR A 51 15.16 -7.38 8.65
C THR A 51 13.88 -7.36 7.81
N LEU A 52 14.02 -7.14 6.50
CA LEU A 52 12.90 -7.27 5.55
C LEU A 52 12.65 -8.71 5.07
N ALA A 53 13.48 -9.68 5.48
CA ALA A 53 13.35 -11.08 5.09
C ALA A 53 13.55 -12.05 6.28
N PRO A 54 12.70 -11.99 7.32
CA PRO A 54 12.80 -12.89 8.45
C PRO A 54 12.71 -14.36 7.98
N LEU A 55 13.62 -15.20 8.49
CA LEU A 55 13.72 -16.62 8.08
C LEU A 55 13.89 -16.81 6.56
N ASN A 56 14.55 -15.87 5.87
CA ASN A 56 14.71 -15.86 4.40
C ASN A 56 13.39 -15.75 3.62
N HIS A 57 12.32 -15.26 4.26
CA HIS A 57 11.05 -14.96 3.61
C HIS A 57 10.85 -13.44 3.54
N PRO A 58 11.07 -12.81 2.37
CA PRO A 58 10.82 -11.39 2.18
C PRO A 58 9.39 -11.00 2.55
N LEU A 59 9.23 -9.82 3.16
CA LEU A 59 7.93 -9.29 3.57
C LEU A 59 7.34 -8.41 2.47
N ASP A 60 6.04 -8.50 2.26
CA ASP A 60 5.29 -7.59 1.38
C ASP A 60 4.73 -6.43 2.19
N VAL A 61 4.79 -5.21 1.63
CA VAL A 61 4.40 -3.98 2.36
C VAL A 61 2.89 -3.91 2.58
N ASP A 62 2.10 -4.43 1.65
CA ASP A 62 0.66 -4.57 1.73
C ASP A 62 0.27 -5.57 2.84
N ASN A 63 0.96 -6.71 2.93
CA ASN A 63 0.74 -7.70 3.99
C ASN A 63 1.03 -7.16 5.41
N LEU A 64 1.91 -6.15 5.55
CA LEU A 64 2.13 -5.43 6.82
C LEU A 64 1.00 -4.44 7.15
N CYS A 65 0.31 -3.92 6.14
CA CYS A 65 -0.78 -2.95 6.32
C CYS A 65 -2.05 -3.58 6.88
N GLU A 66 -2.37 -4.82 6.52
CA GLU A 66 -3.64 -5.47 6.86
C GLU A 66 -3.89 -5.53 8.39
N PRO A 67 -2.95 -5.98 9.24
CA PRO A 67 -3.14 -5.95 10.69
C PRO A 67 -3.29 -4.53 11.25
N ALA A 68 -2.56 -3.57 10.70
CA ALA A 68 -2.64 -2.16 11.10
C ALA A 68 -4.02 -1.58 10.77
N PHE A 69 -4.55 -1.83 9.57
CA PHE A 69 -5.85 -1.32 9.14
C PHE A 69 -6.98 -1.98 9.93
N SER A 70 -6.85 -3.27 10.26
CA SER A 70 -7.78 -3.99 11.12
C SER A 70 -7.93 -3.33 12.49
N VAL A 71 -6.84 -2.86 13.09
CA VAL A 71 -6.90 -2.21 14.42
C VAL A 71 -7.23 -0.74 14.31
N ILE A 72 -6.45 0.04 13.56
CA ILE A 72 -6.56 1.50 13.50
C ILE A 72 -7.95 1.93 13.02
N ILE A 73 -8.43 1.33 11.93
CA ILE A 73 -9.69 1.72 11.33
C ILE A 73 -10.83 0.96 12.00
N ASN A 74 -10.86 -0.37 11.87
CA ASN A 74 -12.07 -1.12 12.25
C ASN A 74 -12.29 -1.18 13.77
N LYS A 75 -11.21 -1.29 14.56
CA LYS A 75 -11.32 -1.43 16.02
C LYS A 75 -11.31 -0.10 16.75
N LEU A 76 -10.37 0.78 16.43
CA LEU A 76 -10.19 2.07 17.12
C LEU A 76 -11.05 3.21 16.53
N GLY A 77 -11.73 3.00 15.41
CA GLY A 77 -12.71 3.94 14.86
C GLY A 77 -12.13 5.07 14.00
N TRP A 78 -10.82 5.06 13.73
CA TRP A 78 -10.22 6.07 12.87
C TRP A 78 -10.77 6.00 11.44
N ILE A 79 -10.73 7.11 10.71
CA ILE A 79 -11.29 7.21 9.35
C ILE A 79 -12.80 6.85 9.34
N GLY A 80 -13.54 7.22 10.39
CA GLY A 80 -14.95 6.87 10.54
C GLY A 80 -15.21 5.38 10.80
N GLY A 81 -14.20 4.63 11.20
CA GLY A 81 -14.32 3.21 11.57
C GLY A 81 -14.48 2.25 10.38
N ARG A 82 -14.35 2.73 9.14
CA ARG A 82 -14.63 1.96 7.93
C ARG A 82 -13.56 2.14 6.88
N ARG A 83 -12.95 1.03 6.42
CA ARG A 83 -11.89 1.06 5.40
C ARG A 83 -12.29 1.73 4.07
N PRO A 84 -13.53 1.59 3.57
CA PRO A 84 -13.97 2.33 2.39
C PRO A 84 -13.89 3.86 2.50
N ASN A 85 -13.80 4.42 3.71
CA ASN A 85 -13.68 5.86 3.90
C ASN A 85 -12.26 6.39 3.64
N LEU A 86 -11.24 5.51 3.59
CA LEU A 86 -9.88 5.90 3.22
C LEU A 86 -9.86 6.53 1.83
N LYS A 87 -9.31 7.73 1.72
CA LYS A 87 -9.07 8.42 0.46
C LYS A 87 -7.68 8.15 -0.08
N TRP A 88 -6.71 7.98 0.81
CA TRP A 88 -5.35 7.61 0.45
C TRP A 88 -4.61 6.94 1.61
N TRP A 89 -3.56 6.21 1.29
CA TRP A 89 -2.54 5.78 2.26
C TRP A 89 -1.17 5.61 1.59
N ASN A 90 -0.12 5.74 2.38
CA ASN A 90 1.26 5.53 1.95
C ASN A 90 1.96 4.62 2.97
N ALA A 91 2.37 3.43 2.54
CA ALA A 91 3.10 2.50 3.36
C ALA A 91 4.55 2.39 2.89
N GLU A 92 5.48 2.34 3.84
CA GLU A 92 6.90 2.12 3.62
C GLU A 92 7.39 1.01 4.55
N LYS A 93 8.25 0.12 4.05
CA LYS A 93 9.03 -0.80 4.88
C LYS A 93 10.53 -0.51 4.72
N ILE A 94 11.25 -0.46 5.84
CA ILE A 94 12.71 -0.27 5.87
C ILE A 94 13.35 -1.14 6.95
N GLU A 95 14.64 -1.40 6.80
CA GLU A 95 15.46 -1.96 7.87
C GLU A 95 15.89 -0.86 8.84
N GLY A 96 15.89 -1.17 10.13
CA GLY A 96 16.32 -0.24 11.18
C GLY A 96 16.57 -0.93 12.51
N LYS A 97 17.23 -0.20 13.42
CA LYS A 97 17.58 -0.71 14.75
C LYS A 97 16.38 -0.80 15.69
N GLU A 98 15.45 0.14 15.62
CA GLU A 98 14.25 0.15 16.45
C GLU A 98 13.06 -0.37 15.65
N SER A 99 12.64 -1.60 15.93
CA SER A 99 11.50 -2.21 15.28
C SER A 99 10.20 -1.55 15.76
N GLY A 100 9.32 -1.20 14.82
CA GLY A 100 8.05 -0.55 15.11
C GLY A 100 7.36 0.03 13.89
N LEU A 101 6.35 0.85 14.15
CA LEU A 101 5.57 1.58 13.15
C LEU A 101 5.52 3.07 13.53
N GLU A 102 6.03 3.92 12.64
CA GLU A 102 5.67 5.34 12.65
C GLU A 102 4.35 5.51 11.87
N LEU A 103 3.32 5.98 12.56
CA LEU A 103 2.00 6.25 11.99
C LEU A 103 1.75 7.76 11.96
N LEU A 104 1.33 8.28 10.82
CA LEU A 104 0.83 9.64 10.67
C LEU A 104 -0.60 9.62 10.13
N MET A 105 -1.54 10.22 10.84
CA MET A 105 -2.93 10.40 10.41
C MET A 105 -3.12 11.83 9.90
N GLU A 106 -3.79 12.00 8.76
CA GLU A 106 -4.03 13.32 8.16
C GLU A 106 -5.51 13.56 7.81
N SER A 107 -5.97 14.78 8.08
CA SER A 107 -7.33 15.25 7.73
C SER A 107 -7.45 15.80 6.31
N THR A 108 -6.42 15.66 5.48
CA THR A 108 -6.43 16.10 4.09
C THR A 108 -6.91 14.97 3.20
N THR A 109 -7.78 15.27 2.24
CA THR A 109 -8.23 14.29 1.24
C THR A 109 -7.21 14.11 0.11
N ASN A 110 -6.40 15.14 -0.14
CA ASN A 110 -5.36 15.14 -1.15
C ASN A 110 -4.01 15.10 -0.44
N HIS A 111 -3.15 14.19 -0.86
CA HIS A 111 -1.79 14.11 -0.37
C HIS A 111 -0.82 14.27 -1.53
N GLU A 112 0.04 15.29 -1.44
CA GLU A 112 1.15 15.44 -2.37
C GLU A 112 2.17 14.33 -2.11
N MET A 113 1.99 13.23 -2.81
CA MET A 113 2.93 12.13 -2.86
C MET A 113 3.93 12.38 -4.00
N THR A 114 5.21 12.13 -3.73
CA THR A 114 6.31 11.94 -4.71
C THR A 114 6.95 13.16 -5.40
N SER A 115 6.94 14.37 -4.83
CA SER A 115 7.79 15.45 -5.37
C SER A 115 9.30 15.11 -5.30
N GLU A 116 9.70 14.25 -4.35
CA GLU A 116 11.11 13.93 -4.06
C GLU A 116 11.71 12.80 -4.90
N LEU A 117 10.91 12.01 -5.64
CA LEU A 117 11.38 10.81 -6.35
C LEU A 117 11.82 11.06 -7.80
N GLY A 118 11.68 12.28 -8.31
CA GLY A 118 11.93 12.61 -9.71
C GLY A 118 10.98 11.89 -10.67
N ASN A 119 11.45 11.62 -11.89
CA ASN A 119 10.63 11.01 -12.94
C ASN A 119 10.50 9.49 -12.75
N PRO A 120 9.27 8.93 -12.81
CA PRO A 120 9.09 7.48 -12.79
C PRO A 120 9.67 6.84 -14.05
N PHE A 121 10.19 5.61 -13.95
CA PHE A 121 10.60 4.83 -15.12
C PHE A 121 9.39 4.20 -15.83
N PHE A 122 8.25 4.13 -15.16
CA PHE A 122 6.98 3.69 -15.71
C PHE A 122 5.87 4.60 -15.20
N ASP A 123 5.09 5.20 -16.11
CA ASP A 123 3.89 5.97 -15.81
C ASP A 123 2.89 5.73 -16.94
N ASP A 124 1.83 4.99 -16.64
CA ASP A 124 0.79 4.68 -17.61
C ASP A 124 -0.57 4.42 -16.93
N VAL A 125 -1.65 4.55 -17.71
CA VAL A 125 -3.03 4.38 -17.23
C VAL A 125 -3.64 3.15 -17.87
N PHE A 126 -3.94 2.16 -17.03
CA PHE A 126 -4.79 1.06 -17.42
C PHE A 126 -6.24 1.52 -17.45
N ASN A 127 -6.90 1.43 -18.61
CA ASN A 127 -8.32 1.69 -18.78
C ASN A 127 -9.03 0.36 -19.04
N GLY A 128 -9.96 -0.03 -18.17
CA GLY A 128 -10.71 -1.27 -18.35
C GLY A 128 -11.18 -1.90 -17.04
N LYS A 129 -11.58 -3.16 -17.12
CA LYS A 129 -12.01 -3.92 -15.95
C LYS A 129 -10.81 -4.16 -15.04
N LEU A 130 -10.83 -3.59 -13.83
CA LEU A 130 -9.79 -3.82 -12.83
C LEU A 130 -9.77 -5.30 -12.42
N PRO A 131 -8.58 -5.87 -12.13
CA PRO A 131 -8.45 -7.27 -11.74
C PRO A 131 -9.09 -7.52 -10.37
N HIS A 132 -9.65 -8.71 -10.20
CA HIS A 132 -10.18 -9.28 -8.95
C HIS A 132 -9.22 -10.31 -8.35
N SER A 133 -8.32 -10.89 -9.14
CA SER A 133 -7.38 -11.90 -8.68
C SER A 133 -5.99 -11.71 -9.26
N ALA A 134 -4.98 -12.29 -8.61
CA ALA A 134 -3.58 -12.36 -9.08
C ALA A 134 -3.40 -13.08 -10.42
N THR A 135 -4.44 -13.79 -10.89
CA THR A 135 -4.42 -14.56 -12.12
C THR A 135 -5.17 -13.87 -13.25
N ASP A 136 -5.78 -12.73 -13.02
CA ASP A 136 -6.55 -12.02 -14.03
C ASP A 136 -5.61 -11.45 -15.12
N PRO A 137 -5.92 -11.66 -16.42
CA PRO A 137 -5.01 -11.31 -17.51
C PRO A 137 -5.05 -9.83 -17.92
N GLU A 138 -6.03 -9.05 -17.47
CA GLU A 138 -6.30 -7.71 -18.01
C GLU A 138 -5.09 -6.76 -17.91
N ILE A 139 -4.53 -6.60 -16.71
CA ILE A 139 -3.36 -5.74 -16.50
C ILE A 139 -2.09 -6.35 -17.13
N PRO A 140 -1.77 -7.65 -16.96
CA PRO A 140 -0.59 -8.21 -17.60
C PRO A 140 -0.61 -8.12 -19.13
N THR A 141 -1.74 -8.42 -19.78
CA THR A 141 -1.89 -8.28 -21.23
C THR A 141 -1.76 -6.83 -21.68
N TRP A 142 -2.32 -5.88 -20.92
CA TRP A 142 -2.09 -4.46 -21.19
C TRP A 142 -0.61 -4.09 -21.09
N LEU A 143 0.07 -4.50 -20.02
CA LEU A 143 1.49 -4.25 -19.82
C LEU A 143 2.32 -4.82 -20.98
N ASP A 144 2.07 -6.05 -21.39
CA ASP A 144 2.74 -6.70 -22.52
C ASP A 144 2.51 -5.92 -23.83
N SER A 145 1.30 -5.38 -24.05
CA SER A 145 0.97 -4.62 -25.25
C SER A 145 1.76 -3.32 -25.41
N LEU A 146 2.30 -2.76 -24.31
CA LEU A 146 3.05 -1.51 -24.36
C LEU A 146 4.42 -1.66 -25.06
N ASN A 147 4.93 -2.90 -25.22
CA ASN A 147 6.19 -3.23 -25.90
C ASN A 147 7.42 -2.41 -25.46
N ARG A 148 7.36 -1.77 -24.29
CA ARG A 148 8.40 -0.87 -23.75
C ARG A 148 8.84 -1.24 -22.34
N ILE A 149 8.28 -2.30 -21.78
CA ILE A 149 8.57 -2.72 -20.41
C ILE A 149 9.89 -3.47 -20.38
N LYS A 150 10.91 -2.83 -19.78
CA LYS A 150 12.14 -3.50 -19.37
C LYS A 150 12.11 -3.61 -17.85
N SER A 151 11.61 -4.73 -17.32
CA SER A 151 11.68 -4.97 -15.87
C SER A 151 13.15 -4.87 -15.41
N PRO A 152 13.47 -3.97 -14.47
CA PRO A 152 14.84 -3.87 -13.98
C PRO A 152 15.14 -5.09 -13.11
N ARG A 153 15.81 -6.08 -13.70
CA ARG A 153 16.05 -7.40 -13.09
C ARG A 153 16.71 -7.34 -11.71
N ASN A 154 17.54 -6.31 -11.47
CA ASN A 154 18.37 -6.14 -10.28
C ASN A 154 17.86 -5.08 -9.29
N VAL A 155 16.64 -4.55 -9.48
CA VAL A 155 16.05 -3.62 -8.52
C VAL A 155 15.15 -4.38 -7.55
N ASN A 156 15.37 -4.16 -6.26
CA ASN A 156 14.57 -4.75 -5.17
C ASN A 156 13.93 -3.68 -4.26
N ASN A 157 13.98 -2.39 -4.65
CA ASN A 157 13.49 -1.26 -3.87
C ASN A 157 12.55 -0.38 -4.72
N PHE A 158 11.44 -0.95 -5.19
CA PHE A 158 10.44 -0.19 -5.96
C PHE A 158 9.65 0.74 -5.06
N VAL A 159 9.34 1.91 -5.61
CA VAL A 159 8.21 2.72 -5.16
C VAL A 159 7.08 2.53 -6.17
N VAL A 160 5.90 2.14 -5.70
CA VAL A 160 4.71 1.96 -6.54
C VAL A 160 3.64 2.93 -6.08
N ARG A 161 3.07 3.68 -7.02
CA ARG A 161 1.88 4.50 -6.80
C ARG A 161 0.73 4.02 -7.66
N LEU A 162 -0.41 3.76 -7.01
CA LEU A 162 -1.67 3.36 -7.62
C LEU A 162 -2.70 4.47 -7.40
N GLN A 163 -3.16 5.05 -8.50
CA GLN A 163 -4.17 6.10 -8.48
C GLN A 163 -5.44 5.56 -9.13
N PHE A 164 -6.51 5.39 -8.37
CA PHE A 164 -7.78 4.87 -8.86
C PHE A 164 -8.75 6.00 -9.21
N GLY A 165 -9.46 5.91 -10.34
CA GLY A 165 -10.47 6.89 -10.71
C GLY A 165 -11.78 6.79 -9.92
N ASP A 166 -12.20 5.58 -9.50
CA ASP A 166 -13.47 5.38 -8.76
C ASP A 166 -13.33 5.69 -7.26
N ASP A 167 -14.21 6.53 -6.74
CA ASP A 167 -14.30 6.87 -5.31
C ASP A 167 -14.86 5.73 -4.45
N LYS A 168 -15.59 4.79 -5.08
CA LYS A 168 -16.20 3.64 -4.41
C LYS A 168 -15.25 2.48 -4.17
N ILE A 169 -14.04 2.51 -4.75
CA ILE A 169 -13.05 1.46 -4.49
C ILE A 169 -12.64 1.49 -3.01
N ASN A 170 -12.73 0.32 -2.37
CA ASN A 170 -12.20 0.14 -1.02
C ASN A 170 -10.70 -0.10 -1.09
N ILE A 171 -9.91 0.97 -1.02
CA ILE A 171 -8.44 0.90 -1.03
C ILE A 171 -7.84 0.38 0.28
N GLY A 172 -8.65 0.19 1.34
CA GLY A 172 -8.20 -0.40 2.60
C GLY A 172 -8.46 -1.91 2.71
N ASP A 173 -9.09 -2.54 1.71
CA ASP A 173 -9.15 -4.00 1.63
C ASP A 173 -7.86 -4.50 0.99
N ILE A 174 -6.90 -4.89 1.83
CA ILE A 174 -5.56 -5.29 1.39
C ILE A 174 -5.45 -6.79 1.19
N ALA A 175 -6.21 -7.60 1.92
CA ALA A 175 -6.15 -9.05 1.77
C ALA A 175 -6.81 -9.54 0.47
N THR A 176 -7.94 -8.94 0.08
CA THR A 176 -8.77 -9.43 -1.04
C THR A 176 -9.21 -8.35 -2.02
N GLY A 177 -8.91 -7.08 -1.71
CA GLY A 177 -9.43 -5.95 -2.48
C GLY A 177 -8.64 -5.66 -3.75
N ARG A 178 -9.14 -4.67 -4.49
CA ARG A 178 -8.59 -4.24 -5.79
C ARG A 178 -7.11 -3.89 -5.75
N VAL A 179 -6.65 -3.33 -4.63
CA VAL A 179 -5.26 -2.94 -4.48
C VAL A 179 -4.36 -4.16 -4.60
N LYS A 180 -4.67 -5.24 -3.87
CA LYS A 180 -3.92 -6.50 -3.93
C LYS A 180 -3.92 -7.10 -5.31
N SER A 181 -5.10 -7.20 -5.92
CA SER A 181 -5.24 -7.76 -7.27
C SER A 181 -4.42 -6.98 -8.29
N VAL A 182 -4.40 -5.64 -8.21
CA VAL A 182 -3.59 -4.80 -9.10
C VAL A 182 -2.11 -5.06 -8.88
N ILE A 183 -1.63 -5.04 -7.63
CA ILE A 183 -0.22 -5.31 -7.28
C ILE A 183 0.22 -6.67 -7.81
N ASP A 184 -0.61 -7.70 -7.63
CA ASP A 184 -0.29 -9.05 -8.07
C ASP A 184 -0.16 -9.17 -9.58
N CYS A 185 -0.93 -8.38 -10.31
CA CYS A 185 -0.86 -8.28 -11.76
C CYS A 185 0.33 -7.45 -12.27
N LEU A 186 1.09 -6.75 -11.41
CA LEU A 186 2.26 -5.96 -11.81
C LEU A 186 3.54 -6.81 -12.01
N TYR A 187 3.45 -8.13 -11.95
CA TYR A 187 4.62 -9.02 -12.14
C TYR A 187 5.42 -8.76 -13.43
N PRO A 188 4.87 -8.27 -14.58
CA PRO A 188 5.68 -7.89 -15.73
C PRO A 188 6.63 -6.72 -15.47
N LEU A 189 6.29 -5.83 -14.52
CA LEU A 189 7.08 -4.66 -14.14
C LEU A 189 8.05 -4.99 -13.00
N ILE A 190 7.53 -5.53 -11.89
CA ILE A 190 8.30 -5.76 -10.66
C ILE A 190 9.04 -7.11 -10.64
N GLY A 191 8.70 -8.00 -11.58
CA GLY A 191 9.23 -9.34 -11.72
C GLY A 191 8.35 -10.40 -11.04
N GLY A 192 8.69 -11.67 -11.30
CA GLY A 192 7.89 -12.82 -10.87
C GLY A 192 7.13 -13.43 -12.04
N MET A 193 6.03 -14.09 -11.74
CA MET A 193 5.14 -14.70 -12.74
C MET A 193 3.68 -14.63 -12.27
N ARG A 194 2.73 -14.93 -13.16
CA ARG A 194 1.30 -15.01 -12.83
C ARG A 194 1.06 -15.84 -11.57
N GLY A 195 0.32 -15.27 -10.61
CA GLY A 195 0.04 -15.87 -9.30
C GLY A 195 1.21 -15.93 -8.32
N LYS A 196 2.42 -15.52 -8.71
CA LYS A 196 3.62 -15.42 -7.87
C LYS A 196 4.42 -14.15 -8.23
N PRO A 197 3.84 -12.96 -8.05
CA PRO A 197 4.56 -11.70 -8.22
C PRO A 197 5.73 -11.62 -7.24
N LYS A 198 6.73 -10.78 -7.56
CA LYS A 198 7.77 -10.37 -6.62
C LYS A 198 7.42 -9.03 -5.97
N ASP A 199 6.21 -8.91 -5.45
CA ASP A 199 5.68 -7.75 -4.72
C ASP A 199 6.47 -7.41 -3.46
N TRP A 200 7.19 -8.38 -2.87
CA TRP A 200 8.20 -8.12 -1.85
C TRP A 200 9.29 -7.11 -2.27
N ARG A 201 9.50 -6.84 -3.56
CA ARG A 201 10.42 -5.80 -4.06
C ARG A 201 9.88 -4.38 -3.91
N ILE A 202 8.62 -4.22 -3.50
CA ILE A 202 7.99 -2.92 -3.28
C ILE A 202 8.29 -2.49 -1.84
N ASN A 203 9.05 -1.42 -1.68
CA ASN A 203 9.38 -0.86 -0.37
C ASN A 203 8.43 0.27 0.02
N ILE A 204 7.94 1.02 -0.98
CA ILE A 204 6.98 2.09 -0.77
C ILE A 204 5.77 1.82 -1.67
N LEU A 205 4.58 1.78 -1.08
CA LEU A 205 3.32 1.61 -1.76
C LEU A 205 2.39 2.77 -1.40
N GLN A 206 1.99 3.49 -2.44
CA GLN A 206 1.12 4.64 -2.37
C GLN A 206 -0.17 4.33 -3.07
N VAL A 207 -1.29 4.57 -2.40
CA VAL A 207 -2.60 4.28 -2.95
C VAL A 207 -3.53 5.43 -2.67
N GLU A 208 -4.23 5.89 -3.69
CA GLU A 208 -5.27 6.90 -3.59
C GLU A 208 -6.41 6.59 -4.55
N LYS A 209 -7.57 7.18 -4.29
CA LYS A 209 -8.76 6.99 -5.12
C LYS A 209 -9.48 8.31 -5.38
N ASN A 210 -10.46 8.28 -6.27
CA ASN A 210 -11.19 9.47 -6.72
C ASN A 210 -10.27 10.51 -7.36
N VAL A 211 -9.32 10.04 -8.19
CA VAL A 211 -8.38 10.91 -8.90
C VAL A 211 -9.10 11.54 -10.11
N PRO A 212 -9.35 12.87 -10.11
CA PRO A 212 -10.29 13.49 -11.05
C PRO A 212 -9.94 13.33 -12.53
N GLU A 213 -8.64 13.24 -12.86
CA GLU A 213 -8.18 13.09 -14.24
C GLU A 213 -8.27 11.66 -14.78
N LEU A 214 -8.76 10.70 -13.97
CA LEU A 214 -8.84 9.30 -14.33
C LEU A 214 -10.29 8.86 -14.53
N ASN A 215 -10.50 8.00 -15.52
CA ASN A 215 -11.79 7.34 -15.73
C ASN A 215 -12.13 6.47 -14.52
N ARG A 216 -13.42 6.33 -14.20
CA ARG A 216 -13.88 5.51 -13.06
C ARG A 216 -13.26 4.11 -13.05
N ASN A 217 -13.27 3.42 -14.20
CA ASN A 217 -12.67 2.08 -14.34
C ASN A 217 -11.22 2.16 -14.82
N SER A 218 -10.39 2.96 -14.15
CA SER A 218 -8.98 3.06 -14.49
C SER A 218 -8.09 3.12 -13.25
N VAL A 219 -6.84 2.71 -13.45
CA VAL A 219 -5.77 2.87 -12.49
C VAL A 219 -4.54 3.40 -13.21
N ARG A 220 -4.00 4.53 -12.74
CA ARG A 220 -2.66 4.97 -13.12
C ARG A 220 -1.66 4.23 -12.24
N VAL A 221 -0.67 3.64 -12.89
CA VAL A 221 0.41 2.89 -12.24
C VAL A 221 1.70 3.65 -12.50
N ARG A 222 2.38 4.08 -11.42
CA ARG A 222 3.70 4.70 -11.50
C ARG A 222 4.73 3.93 -10.70
N LEU A 223 5.91 3.73 -11.29
CA LEU A 223 7.03 3.07 -10.63
C LEU A 223 8.31 3.91 -10.69
N TRP A 224 9.00 3.93 -9.55
CA TRP A 224 10.34 4.49 -9.41
C TRP A 224 11.29 3.43 -8.84
N ASN A 225 12.58 3.60 -9.10
CA ASN A 225 13.62 2.92 -8.34
C ASN A 225 13.97 3.83 -7.17
N LYS A 226 13.83 3.35 -5.93
CA LYS A 226 14.37 4.06 -4.78
C LYS A 226 15.90 3.94 -4.85
N SER A 227 16.56 5.09 -5.02
CA SER A 227 18.03 5.21 -5.07
C SER A 227 18.65 4.88 -3.72
#